data_AF-A2ZPQ4-F1
#
_entry.id   AF-A2ZPQ4-F1
#
_cell.length_a   1.000
_cell.length_b   1.000
_cell.length_c   1.000
_cell.angle_alpha   90.00
_cell.angle_beta   90.00
_cell.angle_gamma   90.00
#
_symmetry.space_group_name_H-M   'P 1'
#
loop_
_entity.id
_entity.type
_entity.pdbx_description
1 polymer ?
#
loop_
_entity_poly.entity_id
_entity_poly.type
_entity_poly.pdbx_seq_one_letter_code
_entity_poly.pdbx_strand_id
1 'polypeptide(L)'
;MAPSTGKPAVTTDSVINLDHGDPTMFEEFWRETGDAAEVVIPGWQTMSYFSDVTNVCWFLEPELDRQVRRLHRVVGNAAVDGYHVLVGTGSTQLFMAALYALAPDAAAAAAGEPISVVSTAPYYSSYPAVTDFLRSGLFRWAGDADAFKGDSYIELVCSPNNPDGAIREAVLDPKTGNGRTVHDLAYYWPQYTPITKRASHDIMLFTVSKSTGHAGTRIGWALVKDRAIARKMTKFVELNTIGVSKDSQMRAAKVLAAVSDGYERRPEQTKETMTTPLRLFDFGRRKMVERWSMLRAAAAASGIFSLPEETSGFCNFTKETAATNPAFAWLRCDREDVEDCAGFLRGHKILTRSGAQFGADARYVRVSMLDRDDAFDIFINRLSSLK
;
A
#
# COMPACT_ATOMS: atom_id res chain seq x y z
N MET A 1 28.84 3.05 -11.82
CA MET A 1 28.11 4.24 -11.34
C MET A 1 27.39 3.87 -10.05
N ALA A 2 27.38 4.73 -9.05
CA ALA A 2 26.52 4.52 -7.88
C ALA A 2 25.04 4.57 -8.30
N PRO A 3 24.17 3.72 -7.75
CA PRO A 3 22.74 3.75 -8.05
C PRO A 3 22.13 5.07 -7.58
N SER A 4 21.11 5.56 -8.30
CA SER A 4 20.33 6.72 -7.86
C SER A 4 19.65 6.43 -6.52
N THR A 5 19.74 7.37 -5.58
CA THR A 5 19.10 7.31 -4.26
C THR A 5 17.69 7.91 -4.25
N GLY A 6 17.20 8.39 -5.41
CA GLY A 6 15.88 9.01 -5.58
C GLY A 6 15.70 10.38 -4.91
N LYS A 7 16.47 10.68 -3.87
CA LYS A 7 16.47 11.93 -3.10
C LYS A 7 17.90 12.35 -2.74
N PRO A 8 18.20 13.66 -2.68
CA PRO A 8 19.45 14.17 -2.13
C PRO A 8 19.54 13.87 -0.62
N ALA A 9 20.75 13.89 -0.07
CA ALA A 9 20.95 13.88 1.37
C ALA A 9 20.29 15.14 1.99
N VAL A 10 19.74 14.99 3.20
CA VAL A 10 19.09 16.10 3.91
C VAL A 10 20.01 16.67 4.98
N THR A 11 19.84 17.96 5.24
CA THR A 11 20.44 18.71 6.35
C THR A 11 19.36 19.36 7.20
N THR A 12 19.72 19.90 8.36
CA THR A 12 18.81 20.64 9.25
C THR A 12 18.08 21.81 8.58
N ASP A 13 18.60 22.34 7.47
CA ASP A 13 17.98 23.43 6.70
C ASP A 13 17.12 22.97 5.52
N SER A 14 17.17 21.68 5.19
CA SER A 14 16.49 21.10 4.03
C SER A 14 14.97 21.12 4.18
N VAL A 15 14.25 21.17 3.05
CA VAL A 15 12.81 20.93 3.06
C VAL A 15 12.58 19.43 3.23
N ILE A 16 11.85 19.06 4.28
CA ILE A 16 11.54 17.65 4.56
C ILE A 16 10.21 17.32 3.88
N ASN A 17 10.25 16.42 2.90
CA ASN A 17 9.11 16.10 2.05
C ASN A 17 8.46 14.78 2.45
N LEU A 18 7.45 14.88 3.32
CA LEU A 18 6.64 13.76 3.82
C LEU A 18 5.26 13.70 3.16
N ASP A 19 5.04 14.50 2.11
CA ASP A 19 3.84 14.48 1.28
C ASP A 19 3.68 13.13 0.58
N HIS A 20 4.80 12.55 0.12
CA HIS A 20 4.82 11.29 -0.61
C HIS A 20 5.07 10.13 0.35
N GLY A 21 4.37 9.01 0.14
CA GLY A 21 4.63 7.78 0.88
C GLY A 21 5.80 6.97 0.33
N ASP A 22 6.95 7.59 0.07
CA ASP A 22 8.11 6.88 -0.45
C ASP A 22 8.78 6.05 0.68
N PRO A 23 8.87 4.71 0.56
CA PRO A 23 9.19 3.82 1.68
C PRO A 23 10.70 3.50 1.79
N THR A 24 11.53 4.54 1.82
CA THR A 24 13.00 4.44 1.83
C THR A 24 13.58 3.97 3.17
N MET A 25 12.79 3.93 4.25
CA MET A 25 13.22 3.36 5.55
C MET A 25 13.68 1.89 5.46
N PHE A 26 13.23 1.15 4.45
CA PHE A 26 13.60 -0.27 4.27
C PHE A 26 14.95 -0.46 3.57
N GLU A 27 15.60 0.60 3.09
CA GLU A 27 16.91 0.50 2.44
C GLU A 27 17.97 -0.12 3.35
N GLU A 28 17.95 0.22 4.65
CA GLU A 28 18.85 -0.35 5.66
C GLU A 28 18.75 -1.87 5.71
N PHE A 29 17.52 -2.40 5.83
CA PHE A 29 17.26 -3.84 5.85
C PHE A 29 17.77 -4.55 4.58
N TRP A 30 17.52 -3.96 3.41
CA TRP A 30 17.93 -4.60 2.14
C TRP A 30 19.44 -4.54 1.90
N ARG A 31 20.12 -3.52 2.41
CA ARG A 31 21.60 -3.50 2.39
C ARG A 31 22.19 -4.61 3.26
N GLU A 32 21.61 -4.85 4.42
CA GLU A 32 22.05 -5.93 5.32
C GLU A 32 21.70 -7.33 4.77
N THR A 33 20.62 -7.45 4.00
CA THR A 33 20.21 -8.70 3.35
C THR A 33 21.22 -9.20 2.32
N GLY A 34 21.95 -8.30 1.67
CA GLY A 34 23.01 -8.62 0.70
C GLY A 34 22.54 -9.58 -0.41
N ASP A 35 23.40 -10.53 -0.75
CA ASP A 35 23.27 -11.44 -1.90
C ASP A 35 22.01 -12.32 -1.85
N ALA A 36 21.37 -12.48 -0.68
CA ALA A 36 20.15 -13.26 -0.54
C ALA A 36 18.99 -12.71 -1.40
N ALA A 37 19.00 -11.40 -1.68
CA ALA A 37 18.02 -10.73 -2.54
C ALA A 37 18.61 -10.25 -3.89
N GLU A 38 19.85 -10.62 -4.22
CA GLU A 38 20.49 -10.27 -5.49
C GLU A 38 19.85 -11.01 -6.68
N VAL A 39 19.81 -10.34 -7.83
CA VAL A 39 19.24 -10.86 -9.07
C VAL A 39 20.22 -10.62 -10.21
N VAL A 40 20.53 -11.68 -10.94
CA VAL A 40 21.30 -11.63 -12.19
C VAL A 40 20.38 -12.06 -13.33
N ILE A 41 20.22 -11.18 -14.34
CA ILE A 41 19.39 -11.44 -15.51
C ILE A 41 20.32 -11.49 -16.73
N PRO A 42 20.59 -12.69 -17.31
CA PRO A 42 21.30 -12.81 -18.57
C PRO A 42 20.58 -12.07 -19.70
N GLY A 43 21.32 -11.45 -20.62
CA GLY A 43 20.74 -10.60 -21.67
C GLY A 43 19.78 -11.30 -22.66
N TRP A 44 19.74 -12.63 -22.68
CA TRP A 44 18.81 -13.43 -23.50
C TRP A 44 17.55 -13.86 -22.72
N GLN A 45 17.56 -13.74 -21.39
CA GLN A 45 16.46 -14.21 -20.56
C GLN A 45 15.23 -13.31 -20.74
N THR A 46 14.03 -13.91 -20.77
CA THR A 46 12.76 -13.19 -20.82
C THR A 46 12.53 -12.26 -22.02
N MET A 47 13.12 -12.57 -23.19
CA MET A 47 12.87 -11.81 -24.44
C MET A 47 11.43 -11.90 -24.98
N SER A 48 10.68 -12.94 -24.60
CA SER A 48 9.29 -13.16 -25.05
C SER A 48 8.29 -12.26 -24.30
N TYR A 49 7.22 -11.86 -24.99
CA TYR A 49 6.07 -11.23 -24.33
C TYR A 49 5.38 -12.17 -23.33
N PHE A 50 5.30 -13.46 -23.65
CA PHE A 50 4.54 -14.45 -22.88
C PHE A 50 5.38 -15.04 -21.74
N SER A 51 4.76 -15.21 -20.56
CA SER A 51 5.31 -16.00 -19.46
C SER A 51 4.69 -17.39 -19.42
N ASP A 52 3.35 -17.45 -19.40
CA ASP A 52 2.58 -18.69 -19.32
C ASP A 52 1.22 -18.49 -20.02
N VAL A 53 1.10 -18.97 -21.25
CA VAL A 53 -0.12 -18.84 -22.06
C VAL A 53 -1.32 -19.62 -21.51
N THR A 54 -1.10 -20.51 -20.54
CA THR A 54 -2.18 -21.26 -19.89
C THR A 54 -2.81 -20.49 -18.73
N ASN A 55 -2.08 -19.51 -18.18
CA ASN A 55 -2.55 -18.66 -17.10
C ASN A 55 -3.57 -17.63 -17.62
N VAL A 56 -4.56 -17.27 -16.78
CA VAL A 56 -5.48 -16.16 -17.10
C VAL A 56 -4.71 -14.87 -17.32
N CYS A 57 -3.65 -14.65 -16.55
CA CYS A 57 -2.70 -13.55 -16.67
C CYS A 57 -1.45 -14.05 -17.42
N TRP A 58 -1.52 -14.14 -18.74
CA TRP A 58 -0.48 -14.80 -19.55
C TRP A 58 0.93 -14.16 -19.48
N PHE A 59 1.02 -12.92 -19.00
CA PHE A 59 2.27 -12.19 -18.77
C PHE A 59 2.78 -12.27 -17.32
N LEU A 60 2.14 -13.04 -16.43
CA LEU A 60 2.60 -13.29 -15.07
C LEU A 60 3.70 -14.35 -15.06
N GLU A 61 4.87 -14.01 -14.53
CA GLU A 61 5.95 -14.97 -14.30
C GLU A 61 5.53 -16.03 -13.26
N PRO A 62 5.65 -17.34 -13.56
CA PRO A 62 5.25 -18.41 -12.65
C PRO A 62 5.94 -18.32 -11.28
N GLU A 63 7.19 -17.88 -11.26
CA GLU A 63 7.95 -17.71 -10.02
C GLU A 63 7.38 -16.57 -9.16
N LEU A 64 6.89 -15.48 -9.77
CA LEU A 64 6.22 -14.41 -9.03
C LEU A 64 4.89 -14.90 -8.42
N ASP A 65 4.08 -15.64 -9.18
CA ASP A 65 2.85 -16.26 -8.67
C ASP A 65 3.13 -17.12 -7.44
N ARG A 66 4.13 -18.01 -7.54
CA ARG A 66 4.55 -18.89 -6.46
C ARG A 66 4.95 -18.10 -5.20
N GLN A 67 5.76 -17.05 -5.34
CA GLN A 67 6.25 -16.28 -4.20
C GLN A 67 5.19 -15.39 -3.57
N VAL A 68 4.26 -14.83 -4.36
CA VAL A 68 3.09 -14.11 -3.83
C VAL A 68 2.25 -15.05 -2.95
N ARG A 69 1.94 -16.25 -3.44
CA ARG A 69 1.15 -17.24 -2.69
C ARG A 69 1.88 -17.70 -1.43
N ARG A 70 3.19 -17.98 -1.54
CA ARG A 70 4.02 -18.38 -0.40
C ARG A 70 4.04 -17.29 0.67
N LEU A 71 4.29 -16.04 0.30
CA LEU A 71 4.35 -14.93 1.23
C LEU A 71 3.04 -14.78 2.03
N HIS A 72 1.88 -14.84 1.35
CA HIS A 72 0.59 -14.76 2.03
C HIS A 72 0.32 -15.95 2.97
N ARG A 73 0.82 -17.15 2.66
CA ARG A 73 0.73 -18.31 3.57
C ARG A 73 1.62 -18.15 4.80
N VAL A 74 2.83 -17.62 4.62
CA VAL A 74 3.76 -17.32 5.73
C VAL A 74 3.16 -16.27 6.66
N VAL A 75 2.62 -15.19 6.12
CA VAL A 75 2.06 -14.08 6.92
C VAL A 75 0.67 -14.42 7.47
N GLY A 76 -0.12 -15.17 6.72
CA GLY A 76 -1.51 -15.49 7.05
C GLY A 76 -2.50 -14.33 6.86
N ASN A 77 -2.12 -13.27 6.15
CA ASN A 77 -2.93 -12.06 5.97
C ASN A 77 -4.00 -12.16 4.88
N ALA A 78 -3.88 -13.07 3.90
CA ALA A 78 -4.85 -13.23 2.83
C ALA A 78 -5.04 -14.68 2.40
N ALA A 79 -6.26 -15.03 2.00
CA ALA A 79 -6.58 -16.28 1.32
C ALA A 79 -6.05 -16.21 -0.12
N VAL A 80 -5.34 -17.27 -0.54
CA VAL A 80 -4.77 -17.38 -1.89
C VAL A 80 -5.30 -18.58 -2.66
N ASP A 81 -5.76 -19.61 -1.97
CA ASP A 81 -6.33 -20.79 -2.62
C ASP A 81 -7.72 -20.45 -3.17
N GLY A 82 -7.98 -20.85 -4.42
CA GLY A 82 -9.19 -20.44 -5.15
C GLY A 82 -9.13 -19.05 -5.79
N TYR A 83 -7.99 -18.35 -5.71
CA TYR A 83 -7.80 -17.03 -6.33
C TYR A 83 -6.90 -17.08 -7.57
N HIS A 84 -7.22 -16.23 -8.54
CA HIS A 84 -6.35 -15.86 -9.65
C HIS A 84 -5.42 -14.72 -9.24
N VAL A 85 -4.12 -14.90 -9.46
CA VAL A 85 -3.12 -13.84 -9.26
C VAL A 85 -2.97 -13.07 -10.57
N LEU A 86 -3.12 -11.75 -10.51
CA LEU A 86 -2.86 -10.85 -11.63
C LEU A 86 -1.75 -9.89 -11.26
N VAL A 87 -0.75 -9.70 -12.13
CA VAL A 87 0.32 -8.72 -11.93
C VAL A 87 -0.01 -7.41 -12.63
N GLY A 88 0.38 -6.29 -12.02
CA GLY A 88 0.29 -4.96 -12.62
C GLY A 88 1.48 -4.09 -12.26
N THR A 89 1.65 -3.00 -13.01
CA THR A 89 2.65 -1.96 -12.81
C THR A 89 2.32 -1.10 -11.59
N GLY A 90 2.43 -1.73 -10.41
CA GLY A 90 1.93 -1.24 -9.13
C GLY A 90 0.44 -1.50 -8.93
N SER A 91 -0.01 -1.38 -7.67
CA SER A 91 -1.45 -1.49 -7.33
C SER A 91 -2.29 -0.46 -8.08
N THR A 92 -1.73 0.71 -8.42
CA THR A 92 -2.41 1.76 -9.21
C THR A 92 -2.95 1.26 -10.55
N GLN A 93 -2.19 0.45 -11.30
CA GLN A 93 -2.68 -0.10 -12.57
C GLN A 93 -3.80 -1.13 -12.34
N LEU A 94 -3.67 -1.95 -11.29
CA LEU A 94 -4.65 -2.99 -10.95
C LEU A 94 -5.95 -2.40 -10.42
N PHE A 95 -5.87 -1.29 -9.69
CA PHE A 95 -7.02 -0.48 -9.29
C PHE A 95 -7.83 -0.05 -10.52
N MET A 96 -7.17 0.54 -11.53
CA MET A 96 -7.84 0.92 -12.79
C MET A 96 -8.37 -0.29 -13.57
N ALA A 97 -7.62 -1.40 -13.57
CA ALA A 97 -8.07 -2.64 -14.18
C ALA A 97 -9.34 -3.18 -13.51
N ALA A 98 -9.44 -3.08 -12.18
CA ALA A 98 -10.61 -3.50 -11.42
C ALA A 98 -11.82 -2.60 -11.75
N LEU A 99 -11.65 -1.27 -11.79
CA LEU A 99 -12.72 -0.36 -12.22
C LEU A 99 -13.22 -0.70 -13.62
N TYR A 100 -12.31 -0.89 -14.58
CA TYR A 100 -12.65 -1.29 -15.94
C TYR A 100 -13.39 -2.64 -16.00
N ALA A 101 -12.97 -3.62 -15.20
CA ALA A 101 -13.55 -4.95 -15.22
C ALA A 101 -14.96 -4.99 -14.62
N LEU A 102 -15.20 -4.20 -13.59
CA LEU A 102 -16.47 -4.15 -12.86
C LEU A 102 -17.50 -3.21 -13.50
N ALA A 103 -17.05 -2.16 -14.17
CA ALA A 103 -17.95 -1.14 -14.72
C ALA A 103 -18.97 -1.65 -15.75
N PRO A 104 -18.65 -2.53 -16.72
CA PRO A 104 -19.62 -2.96 -17.73
C PRO A 104 -20.85 -3.68 -17.15
N ASP A 105 -20.65 -4.53 -16.14
CA ASP A 105 -21.74 -5.29 -15.53
C ASP A 105 -22.64 -4.39 -14.67
N ALA A 106 -22.08 -3.28 -14.15
CA ALA A 106 -22.81 -2.29 -13.37
C ALA A 106 -23.39 -1.12 -14.19
N ALA A 107 -22.77 -0.76 -15.32
CA ALA A 107 -23.25 0.25 -16.26
C ALA A 107 -24.43 -0.26 -17.10
N ALA A 108 -24.46 -1.57 -17.39
CA ALA A 108 -25.64 -2.24 -17.94
C ALA A 108 -26.85 -2.14 -16.98
N ALA A 109 -26.62 -2.07 -15.66
CA ALA A 109 -27.66 -1.84 -14.66
C ALA A 109 -28.01 -0.35 -14.48
N ALA A 110 -27.10 0.57 -14.82
CA ALA A 110 -27.27 2.02 -14.68
C ALA A 110 -27.82 2.72 -15.95
N ALA A 111 -28.50 1.99 -16.84
CA ALA A 111 -29.13 2.52 -18.06
C ALA A 111 -28.22 3.37 -18.97
N GLY A 112 -26.91 3.09 -18.98
CA GLY A 112 -25.92 3.81 -19.79
C GLY A 112 -25.20 4.96 -19.08
N GLU A 113 -25.45 5.20 -17.80
CA GLU A 113 -24.66 6.14 -16.99
C GLU A 113 -23.34 5.53 -16.50
N PRO A 114 -22.27 6.33 -16.30
CA PRO A 114 -21.04 5.88 -15.68
C PRO A 114 -21.30 5.41 -14.24
N ILE A 115 -20.74 4.24 -13.88
CA ILE A 115 -20.91 3.70 -12.53
C ILE A 115 -20.25 4.61 -11.48
N SER A 116 -20.90 4.75 -10.33
CA SER A 116 -20.38 5.52 -9.19
C SER A 116 -19.23 4.76 -8.51
N VAL A 117 -18.09 5.42 -8.33
CA VAL A 117 -16.96 4.92 -7.54
C VAL A 117 -16.89 5.72 -6.23
N VAL A 118 -16.96 5.02 -5.10
CA VAL A 118 -17.03 5.64 -3.77
C VAL A 118 -15.98 5.04 -2.83
N SER A 119 -15.64 5.78 -1.78
CA SER A 119 -14.82 5.31 -0.67
C SER A 119 -15.14 6.13 0.58
N THR A 120 -15.19 5.51 1.75
CA THR A 120 -15.48 6.22 3.01
C THR A 120 -14.44 7.30 3.29
N ALA A 121 -14.87 8.52 3.59
CA ALA A 121 -13.95 9.58 3.99
C ALA A 121 -13.41 9.37 5.43
N PRO A 122 -12.15 9.73 5.74
CA PRO A 122 -11.11 10.11 4.79
C PRO A 122 -10.66 8.91 3.94
N TYR A 123 -10.52 9.11 2.64
CA TYR A 123 -10.13 8.07 1.67
C TYR A 123 -8.80 8.40 1.00
N TYR A 124 -8.12 7.41 0.42
CA TYR A 124 -6.85 7.65 -0.27
C TYR A 124 -7.02 8.68 -1.39
N SER A 125 -6.32 9.82 -1.26
CA SER A 125 -6.43 10.97 -2.17
C SER A 125 -6.21 10.66 -3.65
N SER A 126 -5.55 9.56 -4.01
CA SER A 126 -5.38 9.18 -5.41
C SER A 126 -6.60 8.50 -6.02
N TYR A 127 -7.56 7.99 -5.24
CA TYR A 127 -8.78 7.40 -5.78
C TYR A 127 -9.58 8.39 -6.64
N PRO A 128 -10.00 9.57 -6.16
CA PRO A 128 -10.70 10.54 -7.02
C PRO A 128 -9.83 10.96 -8.21
N ALA A 129 -8.57 11.31 -7.95
CA ALA A 129 -7.66 11.81 -8.98
C ALA A 129 -7.47 10.82 -10.13
N VAL A 130 -7.23 9.54 -9.81
CA VAL A 130 -6.98 8.50 -10.83
C VAL A 130 -8.27 8.04 -11.49
N THR A 131 -9.40 7.99 -10.76
CA THR A 131 -10.72 7.64 -11.33
C THR A 131 -11.12 8.61 -12.43
N ASP A 132 -11.01 9.92 -12.18
CA ASP A 132 -11.51 10.93 -13.12
C ASP A 132 -10.47 11.39 -14.15
N PHE A 133 -9.19 11.04 -13.98
CA PHE A 133 -8.08 11.53 -14.83
C PHE A 133 -8.33 11.34 -16.33
N LEU A 134 -8.82 10.15 -16.72
CA LEU A 134 -9.05 9.80 -18.13
C LEU A 134 -10.42 10.21 -18.65
N ARG A 135 -11.29 10.80 -17.82
CA ARG A 135 -12.68 11.15 -18.16
C ARG A 135 -13.43 9.99 -18.83
N SER A 136 -13.31 8.81 -18.21
CA SER A 136 -13.93 7.58 -18.70
C SER A 136 -15.46 7.70 -18.75
N GLY A 137 -16.08 7.15 -19.79
CA GLY A 137 -17.54 6.99 -19.84
C GLY A 137 -18.05 5.79 -19.02
N LEU A 138 -17.16 4.97 -18.46
CA LEU A 138 -17.51 3.74 -17.75
C LEU A 138 -17.77 3.96 -16.27
N PHE A 139 -17.06 4.89 -15.65
CA PHE A 139 -17.08 5.13 -14.21
C PHE A 139 -16.77 6.59 -13.90
N ARG A 140 -17.23 7.07 -12.75
CA ARG A 140 -16.97 8.42 -12.23
C ARG A 140 -16.77 8.40 -10.72
N TRP A 141 -15.96 9.29 -10.20
CA TRP A 141 -15.88 9.49 -8.75
C TRP A 141 -17.21 10.04 -8.22
N ALA A 142 -17.73 9.42 -7.15
CA ALA A 142 -19.01 9.76 -6.54
C ALA A 142 -18.89 10.14 -5.05
N GLY A 143 -17.67 10.24 -4.52
CA GLY A 143 -17.42 10.78 -3.19
C GLY A 143 -17.49 9.76 -2.07
N ASP A 144 -17.96 10.22 -0.91
CA ASP A 144 -17.98 9.49 0.34
C ASP A 144 -19.02 8.35 0.31
N ALA A 145 -18.58 7.14 0.64
CA ALA A 145 -19.45 5.98 0.70
C ALA A 145 -20.53 6.10 1.80
N ASP A 146 -20.23 6.73 2.94
CA ASP A 146 -21.19 6.87 4.05
C ASP A 146 -22.38 7.78 3.70
N ALA A 147 -22.18 8.73 2.79
CA ALA A 147 -23.20 9.66 2.32
C ALA A 147 -23.83 9.23 0.98
N PHE A 148 -23.38 8.12 0.40
CA PHE A 148 -23.79 7.71 -0.94
C PHE A 148 -25.24 7.22 -0.96
N LYS A 149 -25.99 7.67 -1.99
CA LYS A 149 -27.37 7.26 -2.24
C LYS A 149 -27.47 6.78 -3.67
N GLY A 150 -27.47 5.47 -3.86
CA GLY A 150 -27.62 4.84 -5.17
C GLY A 150 -27.42 3.34 -5.10
N ASP A 151 -27.94 2.64 -6.11
CA ASP A 151 -28.02 1.17 -6.09
C ASP A 151 -26.89 0.51 -6.89
N SER A 152 -26.12 1.27 -7.68
CA SER A 152 -25.03 0.75 -8.53
C SER A 152 -23.74 1.50 -8.25
N TYR A 153 -22.75 0.81 -7.70
CA TYR A 153 -21.51 1.40 -7.25
C TYR A 153 -20.34 0.41 -7.22
N ILE A 154 -19.13 0.93 -7.28
CA ILE A 154 -17.90 0.25 -6.85
C ILE A 154 -17.39 0.96 -5.60
N GLU A 155 -17.40 0.24 -4.48
CA GLU A 155 -16.83 0.71 -3.23
C GLU A 155 -15.36 0.30 -3.12
N LEU A 156 -14.50 1.28 -2.89
CA LEU A 156 -13.08 1.09 -2.63
C LEU A 156 -12.85 1.06 -1.13
N VAL A 157 -12.43 -0.10 -0.62
CA VAL A 157 -12.19 -0.33 0.80
C VAL A 157 -10.68 -0.43 1.04
N CYS A 158 -10.07 0.63 1.55
CA CYS A 158 -8.66 0.62 1.93
C CYS A 158 -8.50 0.21 3.39
N SER A 159 -7.78 -0.88 3.66
CA SER A 159 -7.66 -1.45 5.01
C SER A 159 -6.29 -2.13 5.22
N PRO A 160 -5.44 -1.63 6.14
CA PRO A 160 -5.51 -0.37 6.86
C PRO A 160 -5.65 0.82 5.91
N ASN A 161 -6.46 1.79 6.32
CA ASN A 161 -6.82 2.91 5.49
C ASN A 161 -5.67 3.93 5.33
N ASN A 162 -5.70 4.64 4.21
CA ASN A 162 -4.86 5.80 3.96
C ASN A 162 -5.80 7.02 3.92
N PRO A 163 -5.74 7.93 4.92
CA PRO A 163 -4.52 8.29 5.63
C PRO A 163 -4.42 7.82 7.10
N ASP A 164 -5.53 7.41 7.72
CA ASP A 164 -5.65 7.29 9.18
C ASP A 164 -5.22 5.94 9.77
N GLY A 165 -4.94 4.95 8.93
CA GLY A 165 -4.56 3.60 9.36
C GLY A 165 -5.71 2.77 9.95
N ALA A 166 -6.96 3.25 9.87
CA ALA A 166 -8.11 2.52 10.39
C ALA A 166 -8.31 1.19 9.65
N ILE A 167 -8.69 0.14 10.39
CA ILE A 167 -9.16 -1.10 9.78
C ILE A 167 -10.58 -0.88 9.30
N ARG A 168 -10.83 -1.12 8.00
CA ARG A 168 -12.12 -0.89 7.35
C ARG A 168 -12.69 -2.14 6.71
N GLU A 169 -14.01 -2.15 6.67
CA GLU A 169 -14.84 -3.04 5.85
C GLU A 169 -15.69 -2.18 4.90
N ALA A 170 -16.36 -2.82 3.95
CA ALA A 170 -17.37 -2.16 3.13
C ALA A 170 -18.53 -1.66 4.00
N VAL A 171 -19.01 -0.43 3.75
CA VAL A 171 -20.13 0.18 4.47
C VAL A 171 -21.45 0.07 3.71
N LEU A 172 -21.40 -0.11 2.38
CA LEU A 172 -22.58 -0.27 1.55
C LEU A 172 -22.92 -1.75 1.38
N ASP A 173 -24.16 -2.15 1.69
CA ASP A 173 -24.59 -3.54 1.59
C ASP A 173 -24.70 -3.99 0.12
N PRO A 174 -23.87 -4.95 -0.34
CA PRO A 174 -23.95 -5.46 -1.71
C PRO A 174 -25.28 -6.17 -2.00
N LYS A 175 -26.06 -6.54 -0.98
CA LYS A 175 -27.36 -7.23 -1.13
C LYS A 175 -28.51 -6.29 -1.46
N THR A 176 -28.37 -5.00 -1.16
CA THR A 176 -29.43 -4.01 -1.41
C THR A 176 -29.32 -3.36 -2.79
N GLY A 177 -28.33 -3.73 -3.61
CA GLY A 177 -28.13 -3.19 -4.96
C GLY A 177 -27.17 -4.02 -5.83
N ASN A 178 -26.75 -3.46 -6.96
CA ASN A 178 -25.72 -4.02 -7.85
C ASN A 178 -24.30 -3.54 -7.46
N GLY A 179 -24.03 -3.52 -6.16
CA GLY A 179 -22.77 -3.04 -5.59
C GLY A 179 -21.62 -4.03 -5.78
N ARG A 180 -20.41 -3.52 -6.00
CA ARG A 180 -19.16 -4.29 -6.03
C ARG A 180 -18.13 -3.66 -5.11
N THR A 181 -17.23 -4.46 -4.55
CA THR A 181 -16.19 -3.97 -3.64
C THR A 181 -14.80 -4.31 -4.15
N VAL A 182 -13.86 -3.38 -4.06
CA VAL A 182 -12.43 -3.62 -4.29
C VAL A 182 -11.70 -3.33 -2.98
N HIS A 183 -11.01 -4.32 -2.43
CA HIS A 183 -10.28 -4.17 -1.17
C HIS A 183 -8.81 -3.86 -1.47
N ASP A 184 -8.38 -2.64 -1.16
CA ASP A 184 -6.98 -2.23 -1.24
C ASP A 184 -6.28 -2.52 0.09
N LEU A 185 -5.48 -3.57 0.08
CA LEU A 185 -4.78 -4.12 1.25
C LEU A 185 -3.28 -3.83 1.19
N ALA A 186 -2.88 -2.73 0.53
CA ALA A 186 -1.48 -2.33 0.40
C ALA A 186 -0.73 -2.27 1.74
N TYR A 187 -1.40 -1.90 2.83
CA TYR A 187 -0.82 -1.76 4.17
C TYR A 187 -1.15 -2.93 5.10
N TYR A 188 -1.82 -4.01 4.64
CA TYR A 188 -2.20 -5.13 5.52
C TYR A 188 -1.05 -6.10 5.76
N TRP A 189 0.00 -5.58 6.40
CA TRP A 189 1.25 -6.27 6.71
C TRP A 189 1.65 -6.06 8.17
N PRO A 190 2.39 -7.01 8.80
CA PRO A 190 2.63 -6.98 10.24
C PRO A 190 3.39 -5.75 10.74
N GLN A 191 4.17 -5.08 9.88
CA GLN A 191 4.87 -3.84 10.25
C GLN A 191 3.94 -2.65 10.49
N TYR A 192 2.71 -2.67 9.96
CA TYR A 192 1.77 -1.55 10.07
C TYR A 192 0.60 -1.84 11.00
N THR A 193 0.16 -3.10 11.05
CA THR A 193 -1.03 -3.49 11.79
C THR A 193 -0.96 -4.96 12.25
N PRO A 194 -1.59 -5.31 13.38
CA PRO A 194 -1.82 -6.71 13.74
C PRO A 194 -2.59 -7.47 12.64
N ILE A 195 -2.12 -8.66 12.29
CA ILE A 195 -2.83 -9.56 11.37
C ILE A 195 -3.93 -10.28 12.16
N THR A 196 -5.08 -9.63 12.30
CA THR A 196 -6.20 -10.13 13.11
C THR A 196 -7.05 -11.19 12.40
N LYS A 197 -7.09 -11.17 11.06
CA LYS A 197 -7.84 -12.12 10.26
C LYS A 197 -7.16 -12.40 8.93
N ARG A 198 -7.49 -13.55 8.34
CA ARG A 198 -7.13 -13.85 6.96
C ARG A 198 -8.16 -13.20 6.03
N ALA A 199 -7.76 -12.19 5.26
CA ALA A 199 -8.64 -11.51 4.31
C ALA A 199 -9.09 -12.48 3.20
N SER A 200 -10.37 -12.43 2.81
CA SER A 200 -10.95 -13.33 1.81
C SER A 200 -12.05 -12.67 0.98
N HIS A 201 -11.79 -11.45 0.53
CA HIS A 201 -12.70 -10.65 -0.30
C HIS A 201 -12.60 -11.05 -1.77
N ASP A 202 -13.51 -10.57 -2.63
CA ASP A 202 -13.57 -11.01 -4.03
C ASP A 202 -12.42 -10.45 -4.89
N ILE A 203 -12.00 -9.22 -4.61
CA ILE A 203 -10.84 -8.56 -5.23
C ILE A 203 -10.01 -7.94 -4.10
N MET A 204 -8.76 -8.39 -3.96
CA MET A 204 -7.81 -7.87 -2.99
C MET A 204 -6.54 -7.36 -3.70
N LEU A 205 -6.15 -6.11 -3.46
CA LEU A 205 -4.99 -5.47 -4.09
C LEU A 205 -3.83 -5.35 -3.10
N PHE A 206 -2.62 -5.62 -3.58
CA PHE A 206 -1.39 -5.53 -2.81
C PHE A 206 -0.25 -4.94 -3.65
N THR A 207 0.83 -4.51 -3.00
CA THR A 207 2.02 -4.00 -3.70
C THR A 207 3.32 -4.27 -2.97
N VAL A 208 4.38 -4.56 -3.73
CA VAL A 208 5.75 -4.67 -3.19
C VAL A 208 6.23 -3.36 -2.57
N SER A 209 5.67 -2.23 -3.01
CA SER A 209 6.04 -0.89 -2.55
C SER A 209 5.89 -0.78 -1.04
N LYS A 210 4.77 -1.25 -0.50
CA LYS A 210 4.42 -1.09 0.91
C LYS A 210 4.72 -2.34 1.74
N SER A 211 4.75 -3.52 1.11
CA SER A 211 5.17 -4.73 1.82
C SER A 211 6.68 -4.78 2.05
N THR A 212 7.49 -4.25 1.12
CA THR A 212 8.97 -4.41 1.15
C THR A 212 9.77 -3.13 0.94
N GLY A 213 9.16 -2.01 0.61
CA GLY A 213 9.88 -0.77 0.30
C GLY A 213 10.32 -0.62 -1.16
N HIS A 214 10.07 -1.62 -2.02
CA HIS A 214 10.48 -1.61 -3.43
C HIS A 214 9.56 -0.80 -4.35
N ALA A 215 9.29 0.46 -4.01
CA ALA A 215 8.37 1.32 -4.75
C ALA A 215 8.76 1.49 -6.22
N GLY A 216 10.05 1.62 -6.51
CA GLY A 216 10.59 1.77 -7.87
C GLY A 216 10.51 0.52 -8.74
N THR A 217 10.30 -0.68 -8.17
CA THR A 217 10.11 -1.93 -8.95
C THR A 217 8.79 -1.92 -9.71
N ARG A 218 7.83 -1.09 -9.27
CA ARG A 218 6.49 -0.94 -9.85
C ARG A 218 5.75 -2.28 -9.97
N ILE A 219 5.72 -3.09 -8.90
CA ILE A 219 4.93 -4.34 -8.88
C ILE A 219 3.77 -4.23 -7.88
N GLY A 220 2.60 -4.56 -8.37
CA GLY A 220 1.41 -4.88 -7.59
C GLY A 220 0.85 -6.21 -8.02
N TRP A 221 0.05 -6.82 -7.15
CA TRP A 221 -0.74 -7.99 -7.52
C TRP A 221 -2.17 -7.87 -7.00
N ALA A 222 -3.09 -8.44 -7.75
CA ALA A 222 -4.47 -8.63 -7.36
C ALA A 222 -4.73 -10.12 -7.13
N LEU A 223 -5.42 -10.44 -6.03
CA LEU A 223 -6.05 -11.74 -5.83
C LEU A 223 -7.52 -11.60 -6.20
N VAL A 224 -7.92 -12.26 -7.28
CA VAL A 224 -9.28 -12.17 -7.84
C VAL A 224 -9.96 -13.54 -7.80
N LYS A 225 -11.10 -13.64 -7.13
CA LYS A 225 -11.84 -14.91 -6.99
C LYS A 225 -12.54 -15.29 -8.30
N ASP A 226 -13.21 -14.35 -8.95
CA ASP A 226 -13.98 -14.60 -10.17
C ASP A 226 -13.07 -14.60 -11.42
N ARG A 227 -13.10 -15.70 -12.18
CA ARG A 227 -12.28 -15.88 -13.39
C ARG A 227 -12.65 -14.92 -14.53
N ALA A 228 -13.92 -14.57 -14.69
CA ALA A 228 -14.38 -13.65 -15.73
C ALA A 228 -13.92 -12.21 -15.43
N ILE A 229 -14.03 -11.78 -14.17
CA ILE A 229 -13.45 -10.50 -13.71
C ILE A 229 -11.94 -10.51 -13.92
N ALA A 230 -11.26 -11.60 -13.53
CA ALA A 230 -9.82 -11.74 -13.71
C ALA A 230 -9.40 -11.57 -15.18
N ARG A 231 -10.14 -12.19 -16.12
CA ARG A 231 -9.93 -12.03 -17.57
C ARG A 231 -10.10 -10.58 -18.04
N LYS A 232 -11.14 -9.88 -17.59
CA LYS A 232 -11.37 -8.47 -17.94
C LYS A 232 -10.24 -7.57 -17.41
N MET A 233 -9.78 -7.81 -16.18
CA MET A 233 -8.63 -7.10 -15.60
C MET A 233 -7.33 -7.38 -16.38
N THR A 234 -7.06 -8.64 -16.73
CA THR A 234 -5.91 -8.99 -17.59
C THR A 234 -6.00 -8.27 -18.93
N LYS A 235 -7.19 -8.24 -19.55
CA LYS A 235 -7.37 -7.57 -20.84
C LYS A 235 -7.08 -6.07 -20.76
N PHE A 236 -7.44 -5.41 -19.66
CA PHE A 236 -7.07 -4.02 -19.43
C PHE A 236 -5.54 -3.84 -19.42
N VAL A 237 -4.82 -4.64 -18.65
CA VAL A 237 -3.35 -4.54 -18.56
C VAL A 237 -2.67 -4.87 -19.88
N GLU A 238 -3.19 -5.86 -20.62
CA GLU A 238 -2.75 -6.18 -21.98
C GLU A 238 -2.89 -4.98 -22.92
N LEU A 239 -4.05 -4.32 -22.94
CA LEU A 239 -4.28 -3.16 -23.82
C LEU A 239 -3.53 -1.91 -23.34
N ASN A 240 -3.30 -1.78 -22.03
CA ASN A 240 -2.65 -0.62 -21.45
C ASN A 240 -1.13 -0.65 -21.63
N THR A 241 -0.48 -1.81 -21.46
CA THR A 241 0.99 -1.92 -21.46
C THR A 241 1.54 -3.21 -22.04
N ILE A 242 0.71 -4.10 -22.62
CA ILE A 242 1.13 -5.42 -23.12
C ILE A 242 1.77 -6.25 -21.99
N GLY A 243 1.16 -6.19 -20.81
CA GLY A 243 1.65 -6.87 -19.61
C GLY A 243 2.56 -6.00 -18.75
N VAL A 244 3.47 -6.64 -18.01
CA VAL A 244 4.33 -6.01 -17.01
C VAL A 244 5.76 -6.49 -17.19
N SER A 245 6.73 -5.59 -17.00
CA SER A 245 8.17 -5.86 -17.14
C SER A 245 8.59 -7.17 -16.46
N LYS A 246 9.24 -8.06 -17.22
CA LYS A 246 9.72 -9.35 -16.71
C LYS A 246 10.82 -9.17 -15.68
N ASP A 247 11.72 -8.21 -15.90
CA ASP A 247 12.78 -7.84 -14.96
C ASP A 247 12.21 -7.42 -13.60
N SER A 248 11.17 -6.58 -13.61
CA SER A 248 10.47 -6.18 -12.38
C SER A 248 9.83 -7.37 -11.68
N GLN A 249 9.23 -8.30 -12.42
CA GLN A 249 8.62 -9.51 -11.85
C GLN A 249 9.66 -10.46 -11.25
N MET A 250 10.78 -10.71 -11.94
CA MET A 250 11.88 -11.53 -11.42
C MET A 250 12.49 -10.91 -10.16
N ARG A 251 12.72 -9.59 -10.17
CA ARG A 251 13.20 -8.88 -8.98
C ARG A 251 12.23 -8.96 -7.82
N ALA A 252 10.95 -8.73 -8.07
CA ALA A 252 9.92 -8.87 -7.04
C ALA A 252 9.88 -10.31 -6.49
N ALA A 253 9.90 -11.32 -7.34
CA ALA A 253 9.86 -12.71 -6.89
C ALA A 253 11.04 -13.06 -5.99
N LYS A 254 12.27 -12.65 -6.35
CA LYS A 254 13.46 -12.84 -5.51
C LYS A 254 13.37 -12.14 -4.15
N VAL A 255 12.88 -10.90 -4.15
CA VAL A 255 12.63 -10.13 -2.92
C VAL A 255 11.61 -10.84 -2.03
N LEU A 256 10.47 -11.27 -2.56
CA LEU A 256 9.43 -11.96 -1.79
C LEU A 256 9.91 -13.35 -1.28
N ALA A 257 10.75 -14.03 -2.07
CA ALA A 257 11.41 -15.26 -1.67
C ALA A 257 12.32 -15.04 -0.46
N ALA A 258 13.19 -14.03 -0.50
CA ALA A 258 14.08 -13.68 0.60
C ALA A 258 13.32 -13.33 1.89
N VAL A 259 12.19 -12.61 1.78
CA VAL A 259 11.30 -12.36 2.93
C VAL A 259 10.80 -13.67 3.52
N SER A 260 10.23 -14.54 2.69
CA SER A 260 9.63 -15.80 3.15
C SER A 260 10.67 -16.75 3.78
N ASP A 261 11.86 -16.83 3.19
CA ASP A 261 12.98 -17.62 3.71
C ASP A 261 13.37 -17.18 5.14
N GLY A 262 13.29 -15.89 5.46
CA GLY A 262 13.60 -15.35 6.78
C GLY A 262 12.72 -15.89 7.92
N TYR A 263 11.52 -16.38 7.59
CA TYR A 263 10.55 -16.92 8.54
C TYR A 263 10.43 -18.45 8.51
N GLU A 264 10.73 -19.09 7.37
CA GLU A 264 10.60 -20.54 7.23
C GLU A 264 11.88 -21.33 7.56
N ARG A 265 13.06 -20.70 7.55
CA ARG A 265 14.33 -21.39 7.91
C ARG A 265 14.31 -21.88 9.35
N ARG A 266 14.57 -23.18 9.55
CA ARG A 266 14.63 -23.80 10.88
C ARG A 266 15.94 -23.46 11.60
N PRO A 267 15.94 -23.37 12.94
CA PRO A 267 17.15 -23.19 13.75
C PRO A 267 18.23 -24.28 13.56
N GLU A 268 17.86 -25.45 13.04
CA GLU A 268 18.82 -26.56 12.84
C GLU A 268 19.69 -26.38 11.59
N GLN A 269 19.25 -25.57 10.63
CA GLN A 269 19.99 -25.25 9.39
C GLN A 269 20.93 -24.04 9.55
N THR A 270 20.90 -23.34 10.68
CA THR A 270 21.77 -22.19 10.97
C THR A 270 23.13 -22.58 11.56
N LYS A 271 23.40 -23.89 11.75
CA LYS A 271 24.70 -24.35 12.28
C LYS A 271 25.86 -24.19 11.30
N GLU A 272 25.61 -24.09 9.99
CA GLU A 272 26.66 -23.88 8.98
C GLU A 272 26.86 -22.42 8.56
N THR A 273 25.90 -21.53 8.87
CA THR A 273 26.02 -20.07 8.62
C THR A 273 25.71 -19.32 9.91
N MET A 274 26.72 -18.69 10.52
CA MET A 274 26.66 -18.01 11.83
C MET A 274 25.74 -16.76 11.89
N THR A 275 24.87 -16.53 10.91
CA THR A 275 24.00 -15.35 10.85
C THR A 275 22.53 -15.73 11.01
N THR A 276 21.89 -15.17 12.04
CA THR A 276 20.42 -15.23 12.21
C THR A 276 19.75 -14.68 10.95
N PRO A 277 18.74 -15.36 10.38
CA PRO A 277 18.08 -14.88 9.19
C PRO A 277 17.38 -13.54 9.47
N LEU A 278 17.62 -12.55 8.59
CA LEU A 278 16.97 -11.25 8.70
C LEU A 278 15.47 -11.36 8.43
N ARG A 279 14.69 -10.76 9.30
CA ARG A 279 13.22 -10.82 9.29
C ARG A 279 12.64 -9.44 9.03
N LEU A 280 12.15 -9.23 7.79
CA LEU A 280 11.68 -7.93 7.30
C LEU A 280 10.57 -7.33 8.19
N PHE A 281 9.52 -8.10 8.44
CA PHE A 281 8.41 -7.67 9.29
C PHE A 281 8.82 -7.40 10.74
N ASP A 282 9.76 -8.16 11.32
CA ASP A 282 10.30 -7.85 12.65
C ASP A 282 11.08 -6.53 12.65
N PHE A 283 11.92 -6.30 11.63
CA PHE A 283 12.60 -5.01 11.42
C PHE A 283 11.60 -3.86 11.28
N GLY A 284 10.62 -4.01 10.38
CA GLY A 284 9.61 -3.00 10.12
C GLY A 284 8.79 -2.67 11.35
N ARG A 285 8.34 -3.68 12.11
CA ARG A 285 7.61 -3.49 13.36
C ARG A 285 8.40 -2.67 14.37
N ARG A 286 9.67 -3.02 14.61
CA ARG A 286 10.54 -2.26 15.54
C ARG A 286 10.67 -0.80 15.13
N LYS A 287 11.01 -0.54 13.86
CA LYS A 287 11.14 0.83 13.34
C LYS A 287 9.82 1.60 13.43
N MET A 288 8.68 0.98 13.12
CA MET A 288 7.38 1.66 13.19
C MET A 288 6.99 1.99 14.63
N VAL A 289 7.22 1.09 15.60
CA VAL A 289 6.99 1.37 17.03
C VAL A 289 7.84 2.55 17.50
N GLU A 290 9.13 2.55 17.17
CA GLU A 290 10.07 3.63 17.51
C GLU A 290 9.59 4.97 16.94
N ARG A 291 9.30 5.02 15.63
CA ARG A 291 8.87 6.25 14.96
C ARG A 291 7.56 6.78 15.51
N TRP A 292 6.57 5.93 15.78
CA TRP A 292 5.31 6.36 16.38
C TRP A 292 5.47 6.86 17.81
N SER A 293 6.34 6.23 18.61
CA SER A 293 6.68 6.73 19.95
C SER A 293 7.31 8.13 19.90
N MET A 294 8.29 8.33 19.01
CA MET A 294 8.94 9.64 18.82
C MET A 294 7.94 10.71 18.36
N LEU A 295 7.06 10.37 17.42
CA LEU A 295 6.03 11.28 16.92
C LEU A 295 5.03 11.68 18.01
N ARG A 296 4.54 10.73 18.80
CA ARG A 296 3.61 11.02 19.91
C ARG A 296 4.28 11.94 20.94
N ALA A 297 5.54 11.69 21.28
CA ALA A 297 6.30 12.55 22.18
C ALA A 297 6.47 13.97 21.61
N ALA A 298 6.79 14.10 20.32
CA ALA A 298 6.94 15.40 19.67
C ALA A 298 5.62 16.19 19.58
N ALA A 299 4.52 15.53 19.24
CA ALA A 299 3.19 16.15 19.21
C ALA A 299 2.79 16.64 20.61
N ALA A 300 3.00 15.82 21.64
CA ALA A 300 2.73 16.18 23.04
C ALA A 300 3.62 17.34 23.52
N ALA A 301 4.91 17.34 23.17
CA ALA A 301 5.84 18.41 23.51
C ALA A 301 5.49 19.74 22.83
N SER A 302 5.01 19.69 21.59
CA SER A 302 4.53 20.85 20.85
C SER A 302 3.26 21.42 21.48
N GLY A 303 2.26 20.56 21.73
CA GLY A 303 0.98 20.92 22.36
C GLY A 303 -0.08 21.47 21.40
N ILE A 304 0.23 21.66 20.12
CA ILE A 304 -0.70 22.16 19.10
C ILE A 304 -1.14 21.10 18.09
N PHE A 305 -0.76 19.85 18.31
CA PHE A 305 -1.09 18.76 17.41
C PHE A 305 -1.75 17.60 18.15
N SER A 306 -2.75 17.01 17.51
CA SER A 306 -3.34 15.73 17.91
C SER A 306 -3.10 14.65 16.87
N LEU A 307 -3.09 13.41 17.37
CA LEU A 307 -2.92 12.18 16.60
C LEU A 307 -4.07 11.23 16.94
N PRO A 308 -4.37 10.26 16.06
CA PRO A 308 -5.33 9.22 16.37
C PRO A 308 -4.93 8.45 17.63
N GLU A 309 -5.92 8.02 18.40
CA GLU A 309 -5.73 7.16 19.54
C GLU A 309 -5.02 5.87 19.13
N GLU A 310 -4.20 5.33 20.04
CA GLU A 310 -3.53 4.07 19.80
C GLU A 310 -4.56 2.93 19.82
N THR A 311 -4.55 2.12 18.77
CA THR A 311 -5.33 0.89 18.71
C THR A 311 -4.39 -0.31 18.78
N SER A 312 -4.86 -1.41 19.35
CA SER A 312 -4.09 -2.65 19.44
C SER A 312 -4.96 -3.87 19.17
N GLY A 313 -4.32 -4.98 18.82
CA GLY A 313 -4.99 -6.24 18.57
C GLY A 313 -4.04 -7.43 18.64
N PHE A 314 -4.61 -8.61 18.86
CA PHE A 314 -3.84 -9.85 18.79
C PHE A 314 -3.44 -10.15 17.35
N CYS A 315 -2.14 -10.29 17.11
CA CYS A 315 -1.59 -10.53 15.79
C CYS A 315 -1.38 -12.04 15.56
N ASN A 316 -2.11 -12.63 14.61
CA ASN A 316 -1.98 -14.05 14.30
C ASN A 316 -0.64 -14.42 13.68
N PHE A 317 0.09 -13.47 13.11
CA PHE A 317 1.44 -13.68 12.58
C PHE A 317 2.47 -13.83 13.71
N THR A 318 2.46 -12.91 14.66
CA THR A 318 3.50 -12.80 15.69
C THR A 318 3.12 -13.49 17.00
N LYS A 319 1.84 -13.87 17.16
CA LYS A 319 1.26 -14.52 18.34
C LYS A 319 1.34 -13.66 19.61
N GLU A 320 1.28 -12.36 19.45
CA GLU A 320 1.28 -11.37 20.54
C GLU A 320 0.30 -10.23 20.25
N THR A 321 -0.10 -9.53 21.30
CA THR A 321 -0.82 -8.27 21.16
C THR A 321 0.16 -7.19 20.71
N ALA A 322 -0.21 -6.45 19.67
CA ALA A 322 0.61 -5.36 19.16
C ALA A 322 -0.25 -4.12 18.87
N ALA A 323 0.35 -2.94 19.02
CA ALA A 323 -0.25 -1.69 18.58
C ALA A 323 -0.22 -1.59 17.05
N THR A 324 -1.25 -0.95 16.50
CA THR A 324 -1.31 -0.52 15.10
C THR A 324 -0.41 0.70 14.94
N ASN A 325 0.58 0.60 14.06
CA ASN A 325 1.55 1.66 13.77
C ASN A 325 1.55 1.93 12.26
N PRO A 326 0.55 2.68 11.75
CA PRO A 326 0.35 2.85 10.32
C PRO A 326 1.52 3.48 9.59
N ALA A 327 1.58 3.25 8.27
CA ALA A 327 2.57 3.85 7.38
C ALA A 327 2.50 5.40 7.29
N PHE A 328 1.42 5.99 7.76
CA PHE A 328 1.20 7.42 7.76
C PHE A 328 0.62 7.89 9.09
N ALA A 329 1.04 9.06 9.53
CA ALA A 329 0.39 9.76 10.62
C ALA A 329 -0.70 10.69 10.07
N TRP A 330 -1.88 10.61 10.67
CA TRP A 330 -2.99 11.50 10.40
C TRP A 330 -3.03 12.61 11.46
N LEU A 331 -2.18 13.61 11.25
CA LEU A 331 -1.92 14.67 12.20
C LEU A 331 -2.96 15.79 12.04
N ARG A 332 -3.50 16.29 13.14
CA ARG A 332 -4.38 17.46 13.16
C ARG A 332 -3.66 18.64 13.81
N CYS A 333 -3.79 19.83 13.24
CA CYS A 333 -3.43 21.09 13.89
C CYS A 333 -4.59 21.59 14.75
N ASP A 334 -4.38 21.71 16.06
CA ASP A 334 -5.38 22.12 17.04
C ASP A 334 -5.31 23.62 17.40
N ARG A 335 -4.29 24.33 16.89
CA ARG A 335 -4.18 25.78 17.05
C ARG A 335 -5.38 26.49 16.38
N GLU A 336 -6.06 27.36 17.11
CA GLU A 336 -7.30 28.00 16.63
C GLU A 336 -7.08 28.84 15.37
N ASP A 337 -5.96 29.55 15.28
CA ASP A 337 -5.55 30.41 14.17
C ASP A 337 -4.98 29.65 12.95
N VAL A 338 -4.89 28.32 13.01
CA VAL A 338 -4.41 27.48 11.90
C VAL A 338 -5.59 26.73 11.27
N GLU A 339 -6.09 27.25 10.15
CA GLU A 339 -7.13 26.59 9.34
C GLU A 339 -6.54 25.69 8.23
N ASP A 340 -5.36 26.04 7.70
CA ASP A 340 -4.60 25.22 6.74
C ASP A 340 -3.35 24.64 7.40
N CYS A 341 -3.45 23.41 7.90
CA CYS A 341 -2.35 22.73 8.57
C CYS A 341 -1.19 22.39 7.61
N ALA A 342 -1.49 22.14 6.34
CA ALA A 342 -0.46 21.89 5.33
C ALA A 342 0.32 23.17 4.98
N GLY A 343 -0.38 24.29 4.88
CA GLY A 343 0.21 25.63 4.71
C GLY A 343 1.09 26.01 5.91
N PHE A 344 0.60 25.80 7.13
CA PHE A 344 1.35 26.05 8.36
C PHE A 344 2.66 25.25 8.40
N LEU A 345 2.60 23.93 8.22
CA LEU A 345 3.80 23.07 8.23
C LEU A 345 4.78 23.39 7.09
N ARG A 346 4.28 23.81 5.91
CA ARG A 346 5.12 24.27 4.80
C ARG A 346 5.96 25.49 5.19
N GLY A 347 5.40 26.41 5.97
CA GLY A 347 6.13 27.56 6.55
C GLY A 347 7.33 27.14 7.42
N HIS A 348 7.28 25.93 7.99
CA HIS A 348 8.34 25.32 8.78
C HIS A 348 9.16 24.28 8.00
N LYS A 349 9.15 24.37 6.66
CA LYS A 349 9.91 23.49 5.75
C LYS A 349 9.52 22.00 5.88
N ILE A 350 8.28 21.70 6.28
CA ILE A 350 7.71 20.35 6.33
C ILE A 350 6.60 20.27 5.27
N LEU A 351 6.80 19.48 4.22
CA LEU A 351 5.77 19.23 3.22
C LEU A 351 4.96 17.99 3.62
N THR A 352 3.65 18.15 3.64
CA THR A 352 2.68 17.11 3.98
C THR A 352 1.54 17.13 2.97
N ARG A 353 0.70 16.08 2.97
CA ARG A 353 -0.49 16.03 2.13
C ARG A 353 -1.69 16.58 2.90
N SER A 354 -2.31 17.64 2.38
CA SER A 354 -3.48 18.28 2.99
C SER A 354 -4.66 17.33 3.13
N GLY A 355 -5.38 17.41 4.25
CA GLY A 355 -6.54 16.61 4.56
C GLY A 355 -7.72 16.81 3.61
N ALA A 356 -7.84 18.01 3.03
CA ALA A 356 -8.82 18.32 1.99
C ALA A 356 -8.74 17.35 0.79
N GLN A 357 -7.55 16.85 0.47
CA GLN A 357 -7.37 15.90 -0.64
C GLN A 357 -7.87 14.49 -0.32
N PHE A 358 -8.13 14.18 0.95
CA PHE A 358 -8.68 12.91 1.41
C PHE A 358 -10.20 12.98 1.69
N GLY A 359 -10.85 14.11 1.36
CA GLY A 359 -12.25 14.36 1.72
C GLY A 359 -12.43 14.71 3.21
N ALA A 360 -11.40 15.28 3.85
CA ALA A 360 -11.43 15.70 5.25
C ALA A 360 -11.12 17.20 5.43
N ASP A 361 -11.21 17.68 6.67
CA ASP A 361 -10.93 19.08 7.01
C ASP A 361 -9.46 19.46 6.77
N ALA A 362 -9.22 20.73 6.37
CA ALA A 362 -7.88 21.25 6.05
C ALA A 362 -6.95 21.39 7.27
N ARG A 363 -7.49 21.27 8.49
CA ARG A 363 -6.72 21.15 9.74
C ARG A 363 -6.02 19.81 9.87
N TYR A 364 -6.37 18.81 9.06
CA TYR A 364 -5.65 17.53 9.01
C TYR A 364 -4.58 17.52 7.92
N VAL A 365 -3.54 16.74 8.17
CA VAL A 365 -2.53 16.39 7.18
C VAL A 365 -2.13 14.93 7.31
N ARG A 366 -1.80 14.31 6.18
CA ARG A 366 -1.11 13.02 6.16
C ARG A 366 0.40 13.25 6.09
N VAL A 367 1.12 12.62 7.01
CA VAL A 367 2.59 12.63 7.09
C VAL A 367 3.14 11.23 6.86
N SER A 368 4.08 11.07 5.92
CA SER A 368 4.78 9.79 5.70
C SER A 368 5.65 9.40 6.89
N MET A 369 5.46 8.19 7.39
CA MET A 369 6.30 7.58 8.44
C MET A 369 7.39 6.68 7.87
N LEU A 370 7.61 6.71 6.54
CA LEU A 370 8.42 5.71 5.83
C LEU A 370 9.69 6.25 5.17
N ASP A 371 10.02 7.53 5.36
CA ASP A 371 11.24 8.11 4.76
C ASP A 371 12.51 7.61 5.48
N ARG A 372 13.71 8.01 5.07
CA ARG A 372 14.95 7.69 5.78
C ARG A 372 15.00 8.31 7.18
N ASP A 373 15.82 7.73 8.07
CA ASP A 373 15.92 8.14 9.47
C ASP A 373 16.37 9.59 9.62
N ASP A 374 17.33 10.05 8.80
CA ASP A 374 17.81 11.45 8.80
C ASP A 374 16.70 12.48 8.55
N ALA A 375 15.85 12.23 7.54
CA ALA A 375 14.69 13.08 7.25
C ALA A 375 13.63 13.00 8.35
N PHE A 376 13.41 11.80 8.91
CA PHE A 376 12.45 11.59 9.99
C PHE A 376 12.86 12.33 11.28
N ASP A 377 14.13 12.25 11.66
CA ASP A 377 14.66 12.91 12.86
C ASP A 377 14.56 14.44 12.78
N ILE A 378 14.88 15.01 11.62
CA ILE A 378 14.71 16.46 11.39
C ILE A 378 13.22 16.84 11.51
N PHE A 379 12.32 16.04 10.96
CA PHE A 379 10.88 16.27 11.10
C PHE A 379 10.43 16.24 12.56
N ILE A 380 10.82 15.23 13.33
CA ILE A 380 10.48 15.10 14.76
C ILE A 380 10.95 16.31 15.56
N ASN A 381 12.22 16.71 15.37
CA ASN A 381 12.79 17.87 16.04
C ASN A 381 12.01 19.16 15.71
N ARG A 382 11.72 19.40 14.43
CA ARG A 382 10.93 20.57 14.02
C ARG A 382 9.54 20.53 14.62
N LEU A 383 8.84 19.42 14.50
CA LEU A 383 7.48 19.27 14.99
C LEU A 383 7.39 19.58 16.49
N SER A 384 8.31 19.03 17.31
CA SER A 384 8.34 19.28 18.76
C SER A 384 8.57 20.75 19.15
N SER A 385 9.19 21.55 18.26
CA SER A 385 9.54 22.95 18.53
C SER A 385 8.41 23.94 18.16
N LEU A 386 7.38 23.48 17.45
CA LEU A 386 6.26 24.33 17.03
C LEU A 386 5.35 24.62 18.22
N LYS A 387 4.79 25.84 18.23
CA LYS A 387 3.94 26.37 19.30
C LYS A 387 2.75 27.15 18.75
#